data_AF-A0A3N4KDX7-F1
#
_entry.id   AF-A0A3N4KDX7-F1
#
_cell.length_a   1.000
_cell.length_b   1.000
_cell.length_c   1.000
_cell.angle_alpha   90.00
_cell.angle_beta   90.00
_cell.angle_gamma   90.00
#
_symmetry.space_group_name_H-M   'P 1'
#
loop_
_entity.id
_entity.type
_entity.pdbx_description
1 polymer ?
#
loop_
_entity_poly.entity_id
_entity_poly.type
_entity_poly.pdbx_seq_one_letter_code
_entity_poly.pdbx_strand_id
1 'polypeptide(L)'
;MLTEPFLTEVKNTLPEGSTVVPVICASDGTHLTNFSGDKKAWPVYLTIGNITSEIRNKPSSFAFILLALLPVPRKLGVRGNKQHRENHIALHKVLEEVLEGLQGSAQNSELIACADGYDRLCFPILCA
;
A
#
# COMPACT_ATOMS: atom_id res chain seq x y z
N MET A 1 -3.06 -10.68 6.59
CA MET A 1 -3.32 -9.87 7.81
C MET A 1 -2.06 -9.99 8.64
N LEU A 2 -1.17 -9.00 8.58
CA LEU A 2 0.02 -9.04 9.41
C LEU A 2 -0.39 -8.96 10.87
N THR A 3 0.21 -9.83 11.65
CA THR A 3 -0.06 -9.95 13.07
C THR A 3 0.84 -8.94 13.80
N GLU A 4 0.28 -8.22 14.77
CA GLU A 4 1.02 -7.43 15.78
C GLU A 4 2.37 -8.07 16.22
N PRO A 5 2.45 -9.42 16.39
CA PRO A 5 3.70 -10.13 16.63
C PRO A 5 4.84 -9.83 15.65
N PHE A 6 4.59 -9.78 14.34
CA PHE A 6 5.64 -9.59 13.33
C PHE A 6 6.26 -8.20 13.42
N LEU A 7 5.45 -7.16 13.50
CA LEU A 7 5.94 -5.77 13.62
C LEU A 7 6.70 -5.56 14.94
N THR A 8 6.28 -6.25 16.01
CA THR A 8 6.97 -6.24 17.30
C THR A 8 8.34 -6.89 17.20
N GLU A 9 8.43 -8.05 16.54
CA GLU A 9 9.70 -8.74 16.30
C GLU A 9 10.66 -7.86 15.49
N VAL A 10 10.20 -7.25 14.39
CA VAL A 10 11.04 -6.35 13.60
C VAL A 10 11.48 -5.15 14.44
N LYS A 11 10.59 -4.53 15.21
CA LYS A 11 10.95 -3.42 16.10
C LYS A 11 12.09 -3.77 17.07
N ASN A 12 12.12 -5.00 17.58
CA ASN A 12 13.18 -5.46 18.49
C ASN A 12 14.55 -5.64 17.81
N THR A 13 14.59 -5.71 16.48
CA THR A 13 15.84 -5.81 15.70
C THR A 13 16.41 -4.45 15.30
N LEU A 14 15.64 -3.37 15.47
CA LEU A 14 16.03 -2.02 15.05
C LEU A 14 16.74 -1.24 16.17
N PRO A 15 17.56 -0.23 15.84
CA PRO A 15 18.19 0.64 16.82
C PRO A 15 17.17 1.28 17.76
N GLU A 16 17.56 1.51 19.01
CA GLU A 16 16.72 2.19 20.00
C GLU A 16 16.29 3.58 19.48
N GLY A 17 15.01 3.93 19.70
CA GLY A 17 14.42 5.17 19.20
C GLY A 17 13.93 5.13 17.74
N SER A 18 14.13 4.01 17.03
CA SER A 18 13.62 3.83 15.66
C SER A 18 12.11 3.63 15.62
N THR A 19 11.49 4.04 14.50
CA THR A 19 10.06 3.87 14.24
C THR A 19 9.83 2.92 13.08
N VAL A 20 9.11 1.84 13.32
CA VAL A 20 8.59 0.99 12.23
C VAL A 20 7.41 1.71 11.57
N VAL A 21 7.41 1.80 10.25
CA VAL A 21 6.33 2.38 9.46
C VAL A 21 5.71 1.29 8.57
N PRO A 22 4.68 0.56 9.04
CA PRO A 22 4.05 -0.47 8.23
C PRO A 22 3.35 0.19 7.04
N VAL A 23 3.76 -0.09 5.82
CA VAL A 23 3.17 0.44 4.59
C VAL A 23 2.14 -0.54 4.07
N ILE A 24 0.90 -0.10 3.91
CA ILE A 24 -0.23 -0.94 3.55
C ILE A 24 -0.82 -0.43 2.23
N CYS A 25 -0.94 -1.31 1.25
CA CYS A 25 -1.67 -1.06 0.01
C CYS A 25 -3.15 -1.45 0.19
N ALA A 26 -4.03 -0.59 -0.30
CA ALA A 26 -5.44 -0.85 -0.39
C ALA A 26 -5.91 -0.62 -1.82
N SER A 27 -6.91 -1.38 -2.25
CA SER A 27 -7.52 -1.20 -3.56
C SER A 27 -9.01 -1.37 -3.40
N ASP A 28 -9.80 -0.35 -3.73
CA ASP A 28 -11.25 -0.45 -3.69
C ASP A 28 -11.72 -1.15 -4.98
N GLY A 29 -12.03 -2.43 -4.87
CA GLY A 29 -12.50 -3.23 -6.02
C GLY A 29 -13.87 -2.83 -6.58
N THR A 30 -14.47 -1.71 -6.15
CA THR A 30 -15.91 -1.47 -6.38
C THR A 30 -16.30 -0.10 -6.94
N HIS A 31 -15.44 0.91 -6.99
CA HIS A 31 -15.75 2.16 -7.70
C HIS A 31 -14.75 2.42 -8.81
N LEU A 32 -15.04 1.73 -9.90
CA LEU A 32 -14.54 1.98 -11.23
C LEU A 32 -14.79 3.46 -11.57
N THR A 33 -13.78 4.30 -11.40
CA THR A 33 -13.90 5.72 -11.67
C THR A 33 -14.02 5.88 -13.19
N ASN A 34 -15.21 6.26 -13.65
CA ASN A 34 -15.44 6.63 -15.04
C ASN A 34 -14.76 7.98 -15.27
N PHE A 35 -13.48 7.96 -15.67
CA PHE A 35 -12.88 9.12 -16.31
C PHE A 35 -13.56 9.30 -17.67
N SER A 36 -13.89 10.53 -18.09
CA SER A 36 -14.66 10.81 -19.31
C SER A 36 -14.27 9.91 -20.50
N GLY A 37 -15.26 9.20 -21.07
CA GLY A 37 -15.09 8.10 -22.03
C GLY A 37 -15.19 6.73 -21.34
N ASP A 38 -15.32 5.62 -22.08
CA ASP A 38 -15.42 4.26 -21.51
C ASP A 38 -14.13 3.75 -20.81
N LYS A 39 -13.30 4.66 -20.27
CA LYS A 39 -12.01 4.34 -19.66
C LYS A 39 -12.20 4.04 -18.18
N LYS A 40 -11.89 2.79 -17.85
CA LYS A 40 -12.02 2.22 -16.51
C LYS A 40 -10.62 2.08 -15.92
N ALA A 41 -10.37 2.69 -14.77
CA ALA A 41 -9.14 2.53 -14.01
C ALA A 41 -9.44 1.94 -12.63
N TRP A 42 -8.48 1.18 -12.11
CA TRP A 42 -8.53 0.60 -10.77
C TRP A 42 -7.50 1.29 -9.89
N PRO A 43 -7.92 2.12 -8.91
CA PRO A 43 -6.97 2.80 -8.05
C PRO A 43 -6.30 1.84 -7.05
N VAL A 44 -5.04 2.13 -6.79
CA VAL A 44 -4.26 1.57 -5.68
C VAL A 44 -3.95 2.73 -4.75
N TYR A 45 -4.33 2.58 -3.49
CA TYR A 45 -4.08 3.53 -2.42
C TYR A 45 -3.00 2.99 -1.48
N LEU A 46 -2.31 3.91 -0.81
CA LEU A 46 -1.30 3.65 0.20
C LEU A 46 -1.73 4.29 1.52
N THR A 47 -1.49 3.61 2.62
CA THR A 47 -1.62 4.12 4.00
C THR A 47 -0.51 3.55 4.87
N ILE A 48 -0.27 4.14 6.02
CA ILE A 48 0.60 3.56 7.05
C ILE A 48 -0.19 2.91 8.18
N GLY A 49 0.38 1.87 8.79
CA GLY A 49 -0.19 1.13 9.91
C GLY A 49 -0.15 1.89 11.23
N ASN A 50 0.66 2.95 11.34
CA ASN A 50 0.72 3.82 12.51
C ASN A 50 -0.57 4.66 12.70
N ILE A 51 -1.39 4.79 11.65
CA ILE A 51 -2.70 5.43 11.72
C ILE A 51 -3.71 4.39 12.20
N THR A 52 -4.44 4.71 13.27
CA THR A 52 -5.48 3.84 13.81
C THR A 52 -6.56 3.57 12.77
N SER A 53 -7.18 2.39 12.83
CA SER A 53 -8.26 2.03 11.89
C SER A 53 -9.41 3.02 11.93
N GLU A 54 -9.74 3.58 13.09
CA GLU A 54 -10.78 4.61 13.25
C GLU A 54 -10.45 5.89 12.45
N ILE A 55 -9.23 6.41 12.58
CA ILE A 55 -8.80 7.60 11.81
C ILE A 55 -8.74 7.25 10.33
N ARG A 56 -8.18 6.08 9.98
CA ARG A 56 -8.01 5.64 8.59
C ARG A 56 -9.34 5.51 7.85
N ASN A 57 -10.38 5.05 8.54
CA ASN A 57 -11.71 4.86 7.95
C ASN A 57 -12.56 6.14 7.93
N LYS A 58 -12.08 7.25 8.52
CA LYS A 58 -12.77 8.53 8.48
C LYS A 58 -12.49 9.24 7.14
N PRO A 59 -13.50 9.50 6.29
CA PRO A 59 -13.25 10.09 4.96
C PRO A 59 -12.54 11.45 5.00
N SER A 60 -12.71 12.21 6.08
CA SER A 60 -12.10 13.53 6.25
C SER A 60 -10.65 13.48 6.77
N SER A 61 -10.09 12.31 7.07
CA SER A 61 -8.73 12.19 7.60
C SER A 61 -7.66 12.19 6.51
N PHE A 62 -8.04 11.94 5.26
CA PHE A 62 -7.11 11.79 4.14
C PHE A 62 -5.96 10.81 4.44
N ALA A 63 -6.24 9.76 5.23
CA ALA A 63 -5.25 8.77 5.64
C ALA A 63 -4.77 7.84 4.52
N PHE A 64 -5.39 7.92 3.33
CA PHE A 64 -5.01 7.19 2.14
C PHE A 64 -4.52 8.16 1.06
N ILE A 65 -3.42 7.80 0.41
CA ILE A 65 -2.88 8.51 -0.75
C ILE A 65 -3.04 7.62 -1.98
N LEU A 66 -3.46 8.19 -3.11
CA LEU A 66 -3.51 7.47 -4.38
C LEU A 66 -2.09 7.23 -4.89
N LEU A 67 -1.70 5.96 -5.01
CA LEU A 67 -0.38 5.53 -5.45
C LEU A 67 -0.35 5.29 -6.97
N ALA A 68 -1.36 4.60 -7.51
CA ALA A 68 -1.42 4.25 -8.92
C ALA A 68 -2.86 4.12 -9.44
N LEU A 69 -3.03 4.33 -10.74
CA LEU A 69 -4.26 4.02 -11.48
C LEU A 69 -3.97 2.91 -12.48
N LEU A 70 -4.43 1.70 -12.16
CA LEU A 70 -4.19 0.53 -13.00
C LEU A 70 -5.20 0.45 -14.15
N PRO A 71 -4.77 0.07 -15.36
CA PRO A 71 -5.70 -0.19 -16.44
C PRO A 71 -6.56 -1.42 -16.10
N VAL A 72 -7.88 -1.32 -16.27
CA VAL A 72 -8.75 -2.50 -16.13
C VAL A 72 -8.46 -3.46 -17.28
N PRO A 73 -8.03 -4.70 -17.00
CA PRO A 73 -7.72 -5.66 -18.06
C PRO A 73 -8.96 -5.93 -18.91
N ARG A 74 -8.77 -6.06 -20.22
CA ARG A 74 -9.87 -6.41 -21.12
C ARG A 74 -10.46 -7.75 -20.68
N LYS A 75 -11.79 -7.86 -20.75
CA LYS A 75 -12.47 -9.15 -20.61
C LYS A 75 -12.02 -10.05 -21.75
N LEU A 76 -11.21 -11.03 -21.45
CA LEU A 76 -10.99 -12.19 -22.28
C LEU A 76 -12.36 -12.86 -22.34
N GLY A 77 -12.90 -13.13 -23.54
CA GLY A 77 -14.19 -13.81 -23.72
C GLY A 77 -14.19 -15.28 -23.27
N VAL A 78 -13.44 -15.60 -22.22
CA VAL A 78 -13.10 -16.92 -21.73
C VAL A 78 -13.88 -17.17 -20.44
N ARG A 79 -14.55 -18.32 -20.36
CA ARG A 79 -15.29 -18.74 -19.15
C ARG A 79 -14.30 -19.20 -18.07
N GLY A 80 -14.63 -18.91 -16.80
CA GLY A 80 -13.92 -19.45 -15.63
C GLY A 80 -12.81 -18.54 -15.05
N ASN A 81 -12.00 -19.10 -14.15
CA ASN A 81 -11.04 -18.36 -13.30
C ASN A 81 -9.81 -17.81 -14.04
N LYS A 82 -9.69 -18.01 -15.37
CA LYS A 82 -8.52 -17.58 -16.15
C LYS A 82 -8.35 -16.06 -16.16
N GLN A 83 -9.46 -15.31 -16.31
CA GLN A 83 -9.43 -13.84 -16.24
C GLN A 83 -8.94 -13.35 -14.88
N HIS A 84 -9.44 -13.94 -13.79
CA HIS A 84 -9.02 -13.56 -12.44
C HIS A 84 -7.53 -13.79 -12.22
N ARG A 85 -7.00 -14.92 -12.72
CA ARG A 85 -5.57 -15.22 -12.63
C ARG A 85 -4.71 -14.24 -13.41
N GLU A 86 -5.08 -13.91 -14.65
CA GLU A 86 -4.32 -12.95 -15.47
C GLU A 86 -4.35 -11.54 -14.86
N ASN A 87 -5.52 -11.10 -14.35
CA ASN A 87 -5.64 -9.83 -13.64
C ASN A 87 -4.76 -9.79 -12.39
N HIS A 88 -4.74 -10.89 -11.62
CA HIS A 88 -3.93 -11.01 -10.42
C HIS A 88 -2.43 -10.94 -10.73
N ILE A 89 -1.96 -11.63 -11.79
CA ILE A 89 -0.56 -11.57 -12.23
C ILE A 89 -0.19 -10.16 -12.67
N ALA A 90 -1.04 -9.51 -13.47
CA ALA A 90 -0.78 -8.14 -13.94
C ALA A 90 -0.73 -7.15 -12.77
N LEU A 91 -1.67 -7.26 -11.83
CA LEU A 91 -1.68 -6.47 -10.60
C LEU A 91 -0.38 -6.65 -9.81
N HIS A 92 0.03 -7.89 -9.58
CA HIS A 92 1.26 -8.17 -8.82
C HIS A 92 2.50 -7.56 -9.47
N LYS A 93 2.65 -7.66 -10.80
CA LYS A 93 3.79 -7.08 -11.51
C LYS A 93 3.84 -5.56 -11.40
N VAL A 94 2.70 -4.89 -11.54
CA VAL A 94 2.67 -3.43 -11.40
C VAL A 94 2.94 -3.00 -9.97
N LEU A 95 2.39 -3.71 -8.97
CA LEU A 95 2.70 -3.43 -7.57
C LEU A 95 4.18 -3.67 -7.25
N GLU A 96 4.79 -4.72 -7.80
CA GLU A 96 6.21 -5.02 -7.64
C GLU A 96 7.08 -3.86 -8.16
N GLU A 97 6.76 -3.33 -9.35
CA GLU A 97 7.46 -2.20 -9.97
C GLU A 97 7.24 -0.88 -9.20
N VAL A 98 6.00 -0.57 -8.82
CA VAL A 98 5.68 0.67 -8.09
C VAL A 98 6.27 0.66 -6.68
N LEU A 99 6.35 -0.51 -6.05
CA LEU A 99 6.83 -0.67 -4.68
C LEU A 99 8.31 -1.10 -4.62
N GLU A 100 9.03 -1.16 -5.74
CA GLU A 100 10.43 -1.59 -5.79
C GLU A 100 11.30 -0.80 -4.80
N GLY A 101 11.11 0.52 -4.71
CA GLY A 101 11.81 1.38 -3.76
C GLY A 101 11.55 1.04 -2.28
N LEU A 102 10.43 0.37 -1.98
CA LEU A 102 10.07 -0.07 -0.63
C LEU A 102 10.55 -1.49 -0.30
N GLN A 103 10.91 -2.30 -1.30
CA GLN A 103 11.37 -3.68 -1.09
C GLN A 103 12.71 -3.74 -0.32
N GLY A 104 13.49 -2.66 -0.33
CA GLY A 104 14.70 -2.50 0.49
C GLY A 104 14.47 -1.79 1.84
N SER A 105 13.26 -1.30 2.11
CA SER A 105 13.02 -0.32 3.17
C SER A 105 13.06 -0.87 4.60
N ALA A 106 12.98 -2.19 4.78
CA ALA A 106 13.27 -2.81 6.08
C ALA A 106 14.76 -2.71 6.46
N GLN A 107 15.65 -2.53 5.47
CA GLN A 107 17.09 -2.32 5.67
C GLN A 107 17.49 -0.84 5.48
N ASN A 108 16.72 -0.11 4.68
CA ASN A 108 16.95 1.30 4.40
C ASN A 108 16.10 2.17 5.33
N SER A 109 16.74 2.69 6.37
CA SER A 109 16.15 3.70 7.23
C SER A 109 16.13 5.06 6.55
N GLU A 110 15.10 5.86 6.81
CA GLU A 110 15.02 7.25 6.39
C GLU A 110 14.69 8.16 7.57
N LEU A 111 15.29 9.35 7.62
CA LEU A 111 14.90 10.38 8.59
C LEU A 111 13.64 11.08 8.08
N ILE A 112 12.53 10.90 8.81
CA ILE A 112 11.24 11.46 8.44
C ILE A 112 10.85 12.54 9.45
N ALA A 113 10.60 13.75 8.94
CA ALA A 113 10.04 14.85 9.71
C ALA A 113 8.60 14.55 10.10
N CYS A 114 8.33 14.58 11.40
CA CYS A 114 7.01 14.28 11.95
C CYS A 114 6.24 15.57 12.29
N ALA A 115 4.91 15.45 12.41
CA ALA A 115 4.02 16.58 12.66
C ALA A 115 4.24 17.28 14.02
N ASP A 116 4.96 16.64 14.94
CA ASP A 116 5.34 17.20 16.24
C ASP A 116 6.68 17.95 16.22
N GLY A 117 7.30 18.11 15.04
CA GLY A 117 8.53 18.87 14.85
C GLY A 117 9.82 18.09 15.09
N TYR A 118 9.73 16.77 15.31
CA TYR A 118 10.90 15.90 15.47
C TYR A 118 11.14 15.05 14.24
N ASP A 119 12.41 14.83 13.92
CA ASP A 119 12.82 13.84 12.92
C ASP A 119 12.99 12.48 13.58
N ARG A 120 12.45 11.45 12.94
CA ARG A 120 12.55 10.06 13.43
C ARG A 120 13.22 9.18 12.39
N LEU A 121 14.09 8.30 12.87
CA LEU A 121 14.64 7.23 12.04
C LEU A 121 13.55 6.20 11.79
N CYS A 122 13.00 6.23 10.60
CA CYS A 122 11.86 5.42 10.19
C CYS A 122 12.31 4.28 9.30
N PHE A 123 11.70 3.11 9.51
CA PHE A 123 11.89 1.91 8.72
C PHE A 123 10.55 1.54 8.09
N PRO A 124 10.26 2.02 6.86
CA PRO A 124 9.09 1.60 6.12
C PRO A 124 9.16 0.09 5.80
N ILE A 125 8.07 -0.63 6.02
CA ILE A 125 7.99 -2.06 5.74
C ILE A 125 6.74 -2.32 4.95
N LEU A 126 6.87 -2.84 3.74
CA LEU A 126 5.71 -3.26 2.96
C LEU A 126 5.00 -4.41 3.69
N CYS A 127 3.72 -4.20 3.99
CA CYS A 127 2.97 -5.01 4.93
C CYS A 127 1.74 -5.68 4.32
N ALA A 128 1.24 -5.19 3.18
CA ALA A 128 0.26 -5.83 2.30
C ALA A 128 0.10 -5.01 1.03
#